data_AF-A0A8T2WG54-F1
#
_entry.id   AF-A0A8T2WG54-F1
#
_cell.length_a   1.000
_cell.length_b   1.000
_cell.length_c   1.000
_cell.angle_alpha   90.00
_cell.angle_beta   90.00
_cell.angle_gamma   90.00
#
_symmetry.space_group_name_H-M   'P 1'
#
loop_
_entity.id
_entity.type
_entity.pdbx_description
1 polymer ?
#
loop_
_entity_poly.entity_id
_entity_poly.type
_entity_poly.pdbx_seq_one_letter_code
_entity_poly.pdbx_strand_id
1 'polypeptide(L)'
;MKASVGHRAIFSPFTPIPPTRRSAKSVVVCVRRESGGRSYDGENARRSNKGSSYSNKNRRRGRAAWLRSPDDTPLRDGNRDRLMGLLTDRAARTLLTYCMELNPTLFGWLDNYLKTHEIPKIGTWDDVSGETFLRELLAAPIEQTSWGQSVKVNTLFDCTGSILVNPRDVAQRIMEIRTQIAKEMIEDLKQVSEENALLMRETVLSSFSLDNVTVAEGGEDGGYDPLGSVDDSAGGGDD
;
A
#
# COMPACT_ATOMS: atom_id res chain seq x y z
N MET A 1 51.84 -0.13 -47.92
CA MET A 1 50.82 -1.06 -48.47
C MET A 1 49.59 -0.92 -47.56
N LYS A 2 48.64 0.01 -47.75
CA LYS A 2 47.49 0.08 -48.69
C LYS A 2 46.60 -1.18 -48.75
N ALA A 3 45.31 -0.94 -48.46
CA ALA A 3 44.09 -1.77 -48.60
C ALA A 3 43.91 -2.89 -47.55
N SER A 4 42.72 -3.23 -47.04
CA SER A 4 41.38 -3.08 -47.59
C SER A 4 40.31 -3.06 -46.50
N VAL A 5 39.31 -2.19 -46.71
CA VAL A 5 38.00 -2.16 -46.05
C VAL A 5 37.19 -3.39 -46.48
N GLY A 6 36.40 -3.94 -45.56
CA GLY A 6 35.42 -5.00 -45.83
C GLY A 6 34.15 -4.81 -45.00
N HIS A 7 33.23 -4.01 -45.54
CA HIS A 7 31.84 -3.93 -45.09
C HIS A 7 31.11 -5.25 -45.38
N ARG A 8 30.38 -5.78 -44.39
CA ARG A 8 29.15 -6.57 -44.62
C ARG A 8 28.10 -6.22 -43.57
N ALA A 9 27.08 -5.54 -44.03
CA ALA A 9 25.78 -5.44 -43.38
C ALA A 9 24.91 -6.65 -43.77
N ILE A 10 23.72 -6.69 -43.17
CA ILE A 10 22.49 -7.40 -43.56
C ILE A 10 22.40 -8.85 -43.05
N PHE A 11 21.61 -9.07 -41.98
CA PHE A 11 20.31 -9.75 -42.03
C PHE A 11 19.77 -9.93 -40.59
N SER A 12 18.75 -9.17 -40.24
CA SER A 12 17.86 -9.42 -39.11
C SER A 12 16.64 -10.21 -39.61
N PRO A 13 16.36 -11.42 -39.09
CA PRO A 13 15.10 -12.08 -39.38
C PRO A 13 14.11 -11.96 -38.20
N PHE A 14 13.00 -11.30 -38.52
CA PHE A 14 11.63 -11.65 -38.14
C PHE A 14 11.25 -11.74 -36.66
N THR A 15 10.66 -10.64 -36.18
CA THR A 15 9.64 -10.65 -35.13
C THR A 15 8.29 -11.13 -35.69
N PRO A 16 7.69 -12.20 -35.16
CA PRO A 16 6.28 -12.50 -35.43
C PRO A 16 5.36 -11.62 -34.56
N ILE A 17 4.50 -10.86 -35.24
CA ILE A 17 3.39 -10.07 -34.69
C ILE A 17 2.29 -11.02 -34.16
N PRO A 18 1.64 -10.73 -33.02
CA PRO A 18 0.62 -11.58 -32.42
C PRO A 18 -0.70 -11.64 -33.23
N PRO A 19 -1.40 -12.79 -33.26
CA PRO A 19 -2.75 -12.85 -33.79
C PRO A 19 -3.77 -12.21 -32.82
N THR A 20 -4.42 -11.16 -33.29
CA THR A 20 -5.61 -10.57 -32.67
C THR A 20 -6.85 -11.46 -32.84
N ARG A 21 -7.61 -11.60 -31.75
CA ARG A 21 -9.05 -11.90 -31.65
C ARG A 21 -9.60 -13.15 -32.35
N ARG A 22 -10.04 -14.13 -31.54
CA ARG A 22 -11.38 -14.73 -31.71
C ARG A 22 -12.09 -14.88 -30.38
N SER A 23 -13.21 -14.16 -30.30
CA SER A 23 -14.31 -14.37 -29.37
C SER A 23 -14.86 -15.78 -29.58
N ALA A 24 -14.71 -16.65 -28.58
CA ALA A 24 -15.50 -17.86 -28.47
C ALA A 24 -16.54 -17.61 -27.37
N LYS A 25 -17.76 -17.30 -27.79
CA LYS A 25 -18.95 -17.36 -26.94
C LYS A 25 -19.13 -18.82 -26.55
N SER A 26 -18.96 -19.14 -25.26
CA SER A 26 -19.41 -20.43 -24.75
C SER A 26 -20.93 -20.44 -24.76
N VAL A 27 -21.48 -21.38 -25.51
CA VAL A 27 -22.90 -21.71 -25.52
C VAL A 27 -23.18 -22.44 -24.21
N VAL A 28 -23.82 -21.75 -23.27
CA VAL A 28 -24.38 -22.40 -22.08
C VAL A 28 -25.64 -23.14 -22.52
N VAL A 29 -25.54 -24.46 -22.59
CA VAL A 29 -26.69 -25.36 -22.77
C VAL A 29 -27.41 -25.42 -21.42
N CYS A 30 -28.52 -24.70 -21.30
CA CYS A 30 -29.46 -24.84 -20.20
C CYS A 30 -30.20 -26.18 -20.35
N VAL A 31 -29.83 -27.17 -19.55
CA VAL A 31 -30.64 -28.37 -19.36
C VAL A 31 -31.83 -28.00 -18.47
N ARG A 32 -32.98 -27.85 -19.12
CA ARG A 32 -34.30 -27.69 -18.52
C ARG A 32 -34.68 -28.99 -17.81
N ARG A 33 -34.72 -28.98 -16.47
CA ARG A 33 -35.36 -30.03 -15.67
C ARG A 33 -36.63 -29.45 -15.06
N GLU A 34 -37.76 -29.80 -15.64
CA GLU A 34 -39.08 -29.56 -15.07
C GLU A 34 -39.38 -30.61 -14.01
N SER A 35 -39.97 -30.18 -12.90
CA SER A 35 -41.15 -30.74 -12.22
C SER A 35 -41.07 -30.63 -10.70
N GLY A 36 -42.17 -30.15 -10.09
CA GLY A 36 -42.44 -30.32 -8.65
C GLY A 36 -42.83 -29.03 -7.92
N GLY A 37 -44.02 -28.50 -8.20
CA GLY A 37 -44.60 -27.40 -7.43
C GLY A 37 -45.03 -27.80 -6.03
N ARG A 38 -44.91 -26.87 -5.07
CA ARG A 38 -45.84 -26.71 -3.95
C ARG A 38 -46.06 -25.22 -3.71
N SER A 39 -47.33 -24.85 -3.87
CA SER A 39 -47.92 -23.55 -3.62
C SER A 39 -48.03 -23.32 -2.12
N TYR A 40 -47.53 -22.18 -1.64
CA TYR A 40 -48.02 -21.51 -0.45
C TYR A 40 -48.11 -20.03 -0.77
N ASP A 41 -49.35 -19.55 -0.83
CA ASP A 41 -49.72 -18.16 -0.97
C ASP A 41 -49.22 -17.36 0.24
N GLY A 42 -48.62 -16.20 -0.04
CA GLY A 42 -48.07 -15.31 0.97
C GLY A 42 -47.47 -14.07 0.33
N GLU A 43 -48.32 -13.09 0.08
CA GLU A 43 -48.05 -11.69 -0.27
C GLU A 43 -46.60 -11.21 -0.08
N ASN A 44 -45.86 -11.08 -1.19
CA ASN A 44 -44.79 -10.09 -1.32
C ASN A 44 -44.30 -9.94 -2.77
N ALA A 45 -45.25 -9.82 -3.70
CA ALA A 45 -44.97 -9.41 -5.07
C ALA A 45 -44.74 -7.90 -5.13
N ARG A 46 -43.53 -7.44 -4.76
CA ARG A 46 -42.93 -6.14 -5.13
C ARG A 46 -41.48 -5.99 -4.67
N ARG A 47 -40.66 -7.04 -4.75
CA ARG A 47 -39.20 -6.86 -4.66
C ARG A 47 -38.66 -6.45 -6.02
N SER A 48 -38.61 -5.12 -6.19
CA SER A 48 -37.89 -4.40 -7.23
C SER A 48 -36.58 -5.10 -7.61
N ASN A 49 -36.55 -5.71 -8.81
CA ASN A 49 -35.34 -6.07 -9.56
C ASN A 49 -34.61 -4.79 -10.03
N LYS A 50 -34.18 -3.93 -9.09
CA LYS A 50 -33.21 -2.86 -9.36
C LYS A 50 -31.84 -3.36 -8.97
N GLY A 51 -30.97 -3.53 -9.98
CA GLY A 51 -29.54 -3.62 -9.77
C GLY A 51 -28.86 -4.85 -10.32
N SER A 52 -29.20 -5.26 -11.55
CA SER A 52 -28.22 -5.92 -12.43
C SER A 52 -27.09 -4.92 -12.73
N SER A 53 -26.17 -4.76 -11.79
CA SER A 53 -24.92 -3.99 -11.96
C SER A 53 -23.74 -4.91 -11.62
N TYR A 54 -23.64 -6.00 -12.38
CA TYR A 54 -22.56 -6.99 -12.32
C TYR A 54 -21.31 -6.57 -13.12
N SER A 55 -21.18 -5.30 -13.53
CA SER A 55 -19.98 -4.77 -14.19
C SER A 55 -19.10 -3.96 -13.23
N ASN A 56 -18.90 -4.49 -12.02
CA ASN A 56 -18.26 -3.76 -10.94
C ASN A 56 -16.75 -4.01 -10.91
N LYS A 57 -16.03 -3.43 -11.87
CA LYS A 57 -14.56 -3.38 -11.84
C LYS A 57 -14.02 -2.37 -10.82
N ASN A 58 -14.88 -1.48 -10.28
CA ASN A 58 -14.51 -0.42 -9.33
C ASN A 58 -15.41 -0.36 -8.08
N ARG A 59 -16.10 -1.45 -7.71
CA ARG A 59 -16.91 -1.40 -6.48
C ARG A 59 -15.99 -1.44 -5.28
N ARG A 60 -16.06 -0.40 -4.45
CA ARG A 60 -15.47 -0.38 -3.11
C ARG A 60 -15.79 -1.69 -2.40
N ARG A 61 -14.76 -2.45 -2.01
CA ARG A 61 -14.86 -3.60 -1.08
C ARG A 61 -15.12 -3.09 0.34
N GLY A 62 -16.18 -2.31 0.49
CA GLY A 62 -16.75 -1.97 1.78
C GLY A 62 -17.72 -3.06 2.22
N ARG A 63 -18.11 -3.03 3.50
CA ARG A 63 -19.24 -3.82 3.99
C ARG A 63 -20.45 -3.58 3.08
N ALA A 64 -21.24 -4.63 2.84
CA ALA A 64 -22.46 -4.53 2.06
C ALA A 64 -23.31 -3.37 2.61
N ALA A 65 -24.04 -2.65 1.75
CA ALA A 65 -24.66 -1.37 2.11
C ALA A 65 -25.57 -1.42 3.36
N TRP A 66 -26.09 -2.60 3.69
CA TRP A 66 -26.92 -2.88 4.87
C TRP A 66 -26.15 -3.15 6.17
N LEU A 67 -24.82 -3.37 6.10
CA LEU A 67 -23.91 -3.52 7.25
C LEU A 67 -23.15 -2.22 7.59
N ARG A 68 -23.40 -1.14 6.84
CA ARG A 68 -22.69 0.12 7.05
C ARG A 68 -23.28 0.84 8.26
N SER A 69 -22.43 1.15 9.23
CA SER A 69 -22.78 2.12 10.28
C SER A 69 -22.96 3.50 9.62
N PRO A 70 -23.80 4.41 10.14
CA PRO A 70 -23.82 5.80 9.69
C PRO A 70 -22.43 6.48 9.65
N ASP A 71 -21.46 5.97 10.41
CA ASP A 71 -20.07 6.47 10.43
C ASP A 71 -19.14 5.85 9.34
N ASP A 72 -19.63 4.93 8.50
CA ASP A 72 -18.84 4.35 7.40
C ASP A 72 -18.70 5.33 6.23
N THR A 73 -17.69 6.18 6.33
CA THR A 73 -17.32 7.13 5.28
C THR A 73 -16.50 6.46 4.16
N PRO A 74 -16.56 6.97 2.92
CA PRO A 74 -15.68 6.57 1.81
C PRO A 74 -14.19 6.55 2.16
N LEU A 75 -13.79 7.50 3.02
CA LEU A 75 -12.42 7.68 3.46
C LEU A 75 -11.98 6.53 4.36
N ARG A 76 -12.90 5.95 5.14
CA ARG A 76 -12.64 4.80 6.01
C ARG A 76 -12.24 3.56 5.21
N ASP A 77 -12.98 3.26 4.14
CA ASP A 77 -12.68 2.13 3.25
C ASP A 77 -11.32 2.33 2.56
N GLY A 78 -11.04 3.53 2.05
CA GLY A 78 -9.76 3.82 1.40
C GLY A 78 -8.56 3.76 2.36
N ASN A 79 -8.73 4.24 3.60
CA ASN A 79 -7.70 4.14 4.63
C ASN A 79 -7.49 2.69 5.08
N ARG A 80 -8.55 1.88 5.15
CA ARG A 80 -8.44 0.45 5.41
C ARG A 80 -7.59 -0.24 4.36
N ASP A 81 -7.82 0.00 3.08
CA ASP A 81 -7.05 -0.64 2.01
C ASP A 81 -5.58 -0.21 2.04
N ARG A 82 -5.29 1.08 2.28
CA ARG A 82 -3.91 1.56 2.48
C ARG A 82 -3.22 0.90 3.67
N LEU A 83 -3.94 0.72 4.78
CA LEU A 83 -3.43 0.04 5.95
C LEU A 83 -3.13 -1.43 5.64
N MET A 84 -4.00 -2.12 4.90
CA MET A 84 -3.76 -3.50 4.44
C MET A 84 -2.52 -3.59 3.54
N GLY A 85 -2.33 -2.62 2.64
CA GLY A 85 -1.14 -2.51 1.80
C GLY A 85 0.14 -2.33 2.61
N LEU A 86 0.12 -1.38 3.55
CA LEU A 86 1.24 -1.10 4.45
C LEU A 86 1.62 -2.33 5.28
N LEU A 87 0.65 -3.06 5.82
CA LEU A 87 0.90 -4.31 6.55
C LEU A 87 1.50 -5.38 5.65
N THR A 88 1.04 -5.48 4.40
CA THR A 88 1.56 -6.46 3.44
C THR A 88 2.99 -6.12 3.00
N ASP A 89 3.31 -4.86 2.72
CA ASP A 89 4.67 -4.40 2.41
C ASP A 89 5.61 -4.62 3.61
N ARG A 90 5.17 -4.27 4.82
CA ARG A 90 5.95 -4.50 6.04
C ARG A 90 6.22 -5.98 6.27
N ALA A 91 5.20 -6.84 6.11
CA ALA A 91 5.35 -8.29 6.26
C ALA A 91 6.33 -8.88 5.25
N ALA A 92 6.28 -8.45 3.98
CA ALA A 92 7.20 -8.89 2.95
C ALA A 92 8.65 -8.47 3.25
N ARG A 93 8.87 -7.23 3.72
CA ARG A 93 10.19 -6.76 4.14
C ARG A 93 10.72 -7.49 5.38
N THR A 94 9.86 -7.79 6.34
CA THR A 94 10.25 -8.59 7.52
C THR A 94 10.67 -9.99 7.10
N LEU A 95 9.92 -10.64 6.19
CA LEU A 95 10.30 -11.94 5.65
C LEU A 95 11.65 -11.87 4.92
N LEU A 96 11.88 -10.79 4.15
CA LEU A 96 13.15 -10.57 3.48
C LEU A 96 14.32 -10.52 4.48
N THR A 97 14.18 -9.78 5.58
CA THR A 97 15.20 -9.74 6.66
C THR A 97 15.46 -11.14 7.24
N TYR A 98 14.43 -11.96 7.46
CA TYR A 98 14.63 -13.34 7.93
C TYR A 98 15.33 -14.22 6.90
N CYS A 99 15.03 -14.05 5.62
CA CYS A 99 15.67 -14.82 4.55
C CYS A 99 17.16 -14.47 4.40
N MET A 100 17.57 -13.24 4.71
CA MET A 100 18.97 -12.82 4.64
C MET A 100 19.89 -13.71 5.48
N GLU A 101 19.42 -14.16 6.65
CA GLU A 101 20.19 -15.01 7.57
C GLU A 101 19.98 -16.51 7.31
N LEU A 102 18.77 -16.91 6.93
CA LEU A 102 18.39 -18.32 6.83
C LEU A 102 18.65 -18.93 5.45
N ASN A 103 18.40 -18.18 4.38
CA ASN A 103 18.51 -18.67 3.01
C ASN A 103 18.82 -17.50 2.04
N PRO A 104 20.11 -17.23 1.78
CA PRO A 104 20.52 -16.11 0.93
C PRO A 104 19.99 -16.26 -0.50
N THR A 105 19.89 -17.48 -1.04
CA THR A 105 19.33 -17.70 -2.39
C THR A 105 17.86 -17.28 -2.47
N LEU A 106 17.05 -17.62 -1.46
CA LEU A 106 15.65 -17.19 -1.40
C LEU A 106 15.55 -15.66 -1.19
N PHE A 107 16.44 -15.08 -0.39
CA PHE A 107 16.54 -13.63 -0.22
C PHE A 107 16.76 -12.94 -1.58
N GLY A 108 17.73 -13.39 -2.37
CA GLY A 108 18.04 -12.79 -3.68
C GLY A 108 16.86 -12.88 -4.64
N TRP A 109 16.14 -14.01 -4.65
CA TRP A 109 14.92 -14.16 -5.42
C TRP A 109 13.80 -13.22 -4.95
N LEU A 110 13.52 -13.18 -3.65
CA LEU A 110 12.44 -12.37 -3.07
C LEU A 110 12.71 -10.87 -3.21
N ASP A 111 13.97 -10.44 -3.03
CA ASP A 111 14.40 -9.05 -3.24
C ASP A 111 14.16 -8.59 -4.68
N ASN A 112 14.54 -9.44 -5.66
CA ASN A 112 14.26 -9.17 -7.07
C ASN A 112 12.76 -9.19 -7.39
N TYR A 113 11.99 -10.09 -6.77
CA TYR A 113 10.55 -10.15 -6.91
C TYR A 113 9.87 -8.88 -6.38
N LEU A 114 10.27 -8.40 -5.20
CA LEU A 114 9.71 -7.19 -4.59
C LEU A 114 10.03 -5.91 -5.40
N LYS A 115 11.23 -5.83 -5.99
CA LYS A 115 11.60 -4.70 -6.89
C LYS A 115 10.80 -4.69 -8.18
N THR A 116 10.39 -5.86 -8.67
CA THR A 116 9.62 -5.98 -9.92
C THR A 116 8.12 -5.83 -9.69
N HIS A 117 7.63 -6.20 -8.51
CA HIS A 117 6.21 -6.18 -8.15
C HIS A 117 6.00 -5.36 -6.86
N GLU A 118 6.25 -4.05 -6.93
CA GLU A 118 6.05 -3.16 -5.79
C GLU A 118 4.56 -2.92 -5.51
N ILE A 119 4.20 -2.85 -4.22
CA ILE A 119 2.83 -2.49 -3.80
C ILE A 119 2.67 -0.97 -3.95
N PRO A 120 1.79 -0.48 -4.84
CA PRO A 120 1.63 0.96 -5.07
C PRO A 120 1.00 1.65 -3.85
N LYS A 121 1.58 2.79 -3.45
CA LYS A 121 1.03 3.61 -2.34
C LYS A 121 -0.21 4.41 -2.75
N ILE A 122 -0.32 4.70 -4.05
CA ILE A 122 -1.39 5.52 -4.65
C ILE A 122 -1.86 4.78 -5.90
N GLY A 123 -3.16 4.52 -6.04
CA GLY A 123 -3.69 3.82 -7.19
C GLY A 123 -5.08 3.25 -6.96
N THR A 124 -5.44 2.24 -7.75
CA THR A 124 -6.66 1.45 -7.59
C THR A 124 -6.67 0.76 -6.24
N TRP A 125 -7.82 0.70 -5.58
CA TRP A 125 -7.98 0.15 -4.23
C TRP A 125 -7.45 -1.29 -4.10
N ASP A 126 -7.71 -2.12 -5.11
CA ASP A 126 -7.24 -3.52 -5.12
C ASP A 126 -5.71 -3.61 -5.11
N ASP A 127 -5.03 -2.71 -5.83
CA ASP A 127 -3.56 -2.69 -5.92
C ASP A 127 -2.94 -2.11 -4.64
N VAL A 128 -3.53 -1.04 -4.11
CA VAL A 128 -3.09 -0.38 -2.87
C VAL A 128 -3.21 -1.30 -1.65
N SER A 129 -4.18 -2.22 -1.65
CA SER A 129 -4.36 -3.18 -0.55
C SER A 129 -3.26 -4.24 -0.43
N GLY A 130 -2.42 -4.39 -1.46
CA GLY A 130 -1.46 -5.50 -1.57
C GLY A 130 -2.11 -6.84 -1.90
N GLU A 131 -3.43 -6.91 -2.13
CA GLU A 131 -4.08 -8.15 -2.53
C GLU A 131 -3.72 -8.58 -3.95
N THR A 132 -3.58 -7.64 -4.90
CA THR A 132 -3.12 -7.95 -6.26
C THR A 132 -1.75 -8.62 -6.21
N PHE A 133 -0.82 -8.05 -5.43
CA PHE A 133 0.51 -8.62 -5.17
C PHE A 133 0.43 -10.05 -4.62
N LEU A 134 -0.37 -10.30 -3.59
CA LEU A 134 -0.51 -11.64 -3.02
C LEU A 134 -1.16 -12.64 -4.00
N ARG A 135 -2.12 -12.20 -4.81
CA ARG A 135 -2.75 -13.06 -5.84
C ARG A 135 -1.76 -13.42 -6.94
N GLU A 136 -0.95 -12.47 -7.38
CA GLU A 136 0.10 -12.71 -8.36
C GLU A 136 1.14 -13.68 -7.82
N LEU A 137 1.56 -13.50 -6.57
CA LEU A 137 2.51 -14.40 -5.90
C LEU A 137 1.93 -15.81 -5.70
N LEU A 138 0.64 -15.94 -5.37
CA LEU A 138 -0.05 -17.24 -5.26
C LEU A 138 -0.27 -17.92 -6.63
N ALA A 139 -0.40 -17.14 -7.70
CA ALA A 139 -0.58 -17.64 -9.06
C ALA A 139 0.75 -17.96 -9.75
N ALA A 140 1.87 -17.43 -9.26
CA ALA A 140 3.18 -17.60 -9.85
C ALA A 140 3.59 -19.09 -9.92
N PRO A 141 4.29 -19.50 -10.99
CA PRO A 141 4.82 -20.86 -11.13
C PRO A 141 5.98 -21.10 -10.17
N ILE A 142 6.33 -22.37 -9.99
CA ILE A 142 7.55 -22.74 -9.26
C ILE A 142 8.75 -22.31 -10.11
N GLU A 143 9.70 -21.61 -9.49
CA GLU A 143 10.89 -21.08 -10.16
C GLU A 143 12.16 -21.71 -9.58
N GLN A 144 13.16 -21.91 -10.44
CA GLN A 144 14.48 -22.36 -10.03
C GLN A 144 15.41 -21.15 -10.01
N THR A 145 16.11 -20.94 -8.90
CA THR A 145 17.02 -19.81 -8.70
C THR A 145 18.36 -20.28 -8.14
N SER A 146 19.45 -19.62 -8.51
CA SER A 146 20.76 -19.79 -7.88
C SER A 146 21.22 -18.48 -7.24
N TRP A 147 22.09 -18.58 -6.23
CA TRP A 147 22.68 -17.39 -5.62
C TRP A 147 23.54 -16.62 -6.62
N GLY A 148 24.31 -17.32 -7.45
CA GLY A 148 25.13 -16.71 -8.50
C GLY A 148 24.31 -15.90 -9.50
N GLN A 149 23.11 -16.35 -9.85
CA GLN A 149 22.19 -15.58 -10.71
C GLN A 149 21.73 -14.28 -10.05
N SER A 150 21.45 -14.30 -8.75
CA SER A 150 21.00 -13.12 -8.00
C SER A 150 22.11 -12.06 -7.87
N VAL A 151 23.36 -12.48 -7.69
CA VAL A 151 24.53 -11.59 -7.55
C VAL A 151 25.17 -11.27 -8.91
N LYS A 152 24.63 -11.80 -10.02
CA LYS A 152 25.17 -11.65 -11.39
C LYS A 152 26.61 -12.14 -11.52
N VAL A 153 26.96 -13.21 -10.80
CA VAL A 153 28.24 -13.89 -10.95
C VAL A 153 28.29 -14.54 -12.33
N ASN A 154 29.46 -14.51 -12.96
CA ASN A 154 29.65 -15.17 -14.25
C ASN A 154 29.41 -16.68 -14.10
N THR A 155 28.61 -17.25 -14.99
CA THR A 155 28.16 -18.65 -14.94
C THR A 155 29.31 -19.66 -14.88
N LEU A 156 30.50 -19.29 -15.38
CA LEU A 156 31.71 -20.14 -15.31
C LEU A 156 32.29 -20.27 -13.89
N PHE A 157 31.96 -19.34 -12.99
CA PHE A 157 32.43 -19.31 -11.60
C PHE A 157 31.29 -19.50 -10.58
N ASP A 158 30.06 -19.78 -11.06
CA ASP A 158 28.93 -20.05 -10.18
C ASP A 158 29.02 -21.48 -9.64
N CYS A 159 29.62 -21.62 -8.46
CA CYS A 159 29.67 -22.88 -7.72
C CYS A 159 28.46 -23.05 -6.78
N THR A 160 27.40 -22.24 -6.92
CA THR A 160 26.25 -22.29 -6.02
C THR A 160 25.19 -23.26 -6.49
N GLY A 161 24.59 -23.99 -5.55
CA GLY A 161 23.48 -24.90 -5.85
C GLY A 161 22.22 -24.12 -6.25
N SER A 162 21.49 -24.64 -7.23
CA SER A 162 20.15 -24.13 -7.56
C SER A 162 19.11 -24.64 -6.57
N ILE A 163 18.21 -23.76 -6.12
CA ILE A 163 17.08 -24.10 -5.25
C ILE A 163 15.79 -23.89 -6.02
N LEU A 164 14.81 -24.78 -5.78
CA LEU A 164 13.44 -24.60 -6.24
C LEU A 164 12.68 -23.76 -5.22
N VAL A 165 12.18 -22.61 -5.66
CA VAL A 165 11.37 -21.70 -4.85
C VAL A 165 9.92 -21.89 -5.26
N ASN A 166 9.06 -22.16 -4.27
CA ASN A 166 7.62 -22.19 -4.44
C ASN A 166 7.03 -20.85 -3.95
N PRO A 167 6.59 -19.95 -4.85
CA PRO A 167 6.06 -18.65 -4.47
C PRO A 167 4.83 -18.71 -3.56
N ARG A 168 4.07 -19.82 -3.63
CA ARG A 168 2.87 -20.01 -2.81
C ARG A 168 3.20 -20.15 -1.33
N ASP A 169 4.31 -20.82 -1.02
CA ASP A 169 4.77 -21.00 0.36
C ASP A 169 5.28 -19.66 0.92
N VAL A 170 5.94 -18.87 0.08
CA VAL A 170 6.36 -17.49 0.40
C VAL A 170 5.13 -16.62 0.68
N ALA A 171 4.12 -16.66 -0.18
CA ALA A 171 2.87 -15.92 0.00
C ALA A 171 2.17 -16.30 1.31
N GLN A 172 2.10 -17.59 1.62
CA GLN A 172 1.54 -18.06 2.89
C GLN A 172 2.27 -17.47 4.08
N ARG A 173 3.61 -17.48 4.06
CA ARG A 173 4.42 -16.92 5.14
C ARG A 173 4.25 -15.41 5.29
N ILE A 174 4.12 -14.68 4.19
CA ILE A 174 3.78 -13.24 4.21
C ILE A 174 2.40 -13.04 4.86
N MET A 175 1.39 -13.85 4.53
CA MET A 175 0.06 -13.74 5.14
C MET A 175 0.06 -14.03 6.65
N GLU A 176 0.89 -14.99 7.10
CA GLU A 176 1.07 -15.30 8.52
C GLU A 176 1.73 -14.13 9.27
N ILE A 177 2.85 -13.62 8.77
CA ILE A 177 3.55 -12.46 9.35
C ILE A 177 2.63 -11.23 9.36
N ARG A 178 1.89 -10.98 8.27
CA ARG A 178 0.93 -9.87 8.18
C ARG A 178 -0.10 -9.93 9.30
N THR A 179 -0.56 -11.14 9.65
CA THR A 179 -1.54 -11.33 10.73
C THR A 179 -0.94 -11.04 12.10
N GLN A 180 0.34 -11.36 12.32
CA GLN A 180 1.05 -11.06 13.56
C GLN A 180 1.25 -9.55 13.73
N ILE A 181 1.80 -8.88 12.71
CA ILE A 181 2.01 -7.42 12.72
C ILE A 181 0.68 -6.69 12.94
N ALA A 182 -0.41 -7.15 12.33
CA ALA A 182 -1.72 -6.54 12.52
C ALA A 182 -2.20 -6.62 13.98
N LYS A 183 -1.87 -7.68 14.72
CA LYS A 183 -2.25 -7.81 16.14
C LYS A 183 -1.45 -6.85 17.01
N GLU A 184 -0.14 -6.78 16.79
CA GLU A 184 0.76 -5.85 17.50
C GLU A 184 0.32 -4.40 17.26
N MET A 185 0.08 -4.03 16.00
CA MET A 185 -0.36 -2.68 15.66
C MET A 185 -1.71 -2.31 16.30
N ILE A 186 -2.62 -3.26 16.48
CA ILE A 186 -3.88 -3.02 17.20
C ILE A 186 -3.62 -2.77 18.69
N GLU A 187 -2.65 -3.45 19.30
CA GLU A 187 -2.25 -3.23 20.69
C GLU A 187 -1.62 -1.86 20.87
N ASP A 188 -0.72 -1.45 19.97
CA ASP A 188 -0.11 -0.12 19.97
C ASP A 188 -1.17 0.98 19.81
N LEU A 189 -2.11 0.81 18.88
CA LEU A 189 -3.16 1.80 18.63
C LEU A 189 -4.12 1.98 19.82
N LYS A 190 -4.20 1.02 20.76
CA LYS A 190 -4.98 1.19 21.99
C LYS A 190 -4.32 2.16 22.97
N GLN A 191 -2.99 2.33 22.91
CA GLN A 191 -2.24 3.20 23.82
C GLN A 191 -2.30 4.68 23.41
N VAL A 192 -2.73 4.98 22.18
CA VAL A 192 -2.81 6.35 21.63
C VAL A 192 -3.61 7.32 22.52
N SER A 193 -4.68 6.87 23.18
CA SER A 193 -5.44 7.75 24.09
C SER A 193 -4.65 8.14 25.34
N GLU A 194 -3.82 7.23 25.84
CA GLU A 194 -2.94 7.47 26.98
C GLU A 194 -1.78 8.38 26.59
N GLU A 195 -1.15 8.12 25.44
CA GLU A 195 -0.09 8.98 24.88
C GLU A 195 -0.59 10.42 24.67
N ASN A 196 -1.80 10.59 24.12
CA ASN A 196 -2.41 11.91 23.96
C ASN A 196 -2.63 12.62 25.31
N ALA A 197 -3.01 11.89 26.37
CA ALA A 197 -3.18 12.45 27.70
C ALA A 197 -1.85 12.87 28.34
N LEU A 198 -0.81 12.05 28.17
CA LEU A 198 0.55 12.38 28.61
C LEU A 198 1.08 13.63 27.89
N LEU A 199 0.92 13.70 26.57
CA LEU A 199 1.35 14.84 25.77
C LEU A 199 0.65 16.14 26.19
N MET A 200 -0.66 16.10 26.47
CA MET A 200 -1.38 17.26 27.01
C MET A 200 -0.82 17.68 28.38
N ARG A 201 -0.56 16.73 29.27
CA ARG A 201 0.01 17.02 30.60
C ARG A 201 1.39 17.65 30.50
N GLU A 202 2.27 17.11 29.68
CA GLU A 202 3.63 17.64 29.45
C GLU A 202 3.59 19.04 28.85
N THR A 203 2.71 19.29 27.89
CA THR A 203 2.53 20.60 27.26
C THR A 203 2.05 21.65 28.28
N VAL A 204 1.12 21.27 29.16
CA VAL A 204 0.64 22.15 30.22
C VAL A 204 1.73 22.43 31.25
N LEU A 205 2.45 21.39 31.71
CA LEU A 205 3.54 21.56 32.68
C LEU A 205 4.70 22.40 32.15
N SER A 206 5.10 22.19 30.89
CA SER A 206 6.12 23.02 30.23
C SER A 206 5.67 24.48 30.09
N SER A 207 4.38 24.73 29.83
CA SER A 207 3.83 26.09 29.76
C SER A 207 3.80 26.80 31.12
N PHE A 208 3.71 26.05 32.24
CA PHE A 208 3.73 26.60 33.60
C PHE A 208 5.13 26.68 34.22
N SER A 209 6.14 26.06 33.62
CA SER A 209 7.53 26.18 34.08
C SER A 209 8.01 27.61 33.79
N LEU A 210 7.95 28.46 34.82
CA LEU A 210 8.27 29.89 34.84
C LEU A 210 9.75 30.23 34.54
N ASP A 211 10.57 29.26 34.12
CA ASP A 211 12.00 29.47 33.81
C ASP A 211 12.23 30.29 32.52
N ASN A 212 11.18 30.65 31.79
CA ASN A 212 11.23 31.64 30.71
C ASN A 212 11.03 33.09 31.17
N VAL A 213 10.85 33.35 32.47
CA VAL A 213 11.03 34.69 33.02
C VAL A 213 12.52 34.86 33.31
N THR A 214 13.28 35.26 32.30
CA THR A 214 14.54 35.97 32.55
C THR A 214 14.16 37.19 33.37
N VAL A 215 14.36 37.09 34.68
CA VAL A 215 14.42 38.23 35.58
C VAL A 215 15.43 39.18 34.96
N ALA A 216 14.94 40.26 34.35
CA ALA A 216 15.77 41.37 33.95
C ALA A 216 16.29 42.01 35.24
N GLU A 217 17.35 41.44 35.81
CA GLU A 217 18.26 42.17 36.68
C GLU A 217 18.96 43.22 35.82
N GLY A 218 18.29 44.35 35.63
CA GLY A 218 18.86 45.61 35.19
C GLY A 218 18.66 46.60 36.32
N GLY A 219 19.69 46.75 37.16
CA GLY A 219 19.73 47.74 38.21
C GLY A 219 19.74 49.18 37.68
N GLU A 220 19.26 50.05 38.56
CA GLU A 220 19.75 51.42 38.82
C GLU A 220 19.69 52.47 37.69
N ASP A 221 18.77 53.42 37.86
CA ASP A 221 19.06 54.82 38.24
C ASP A 221 18.36 55.90 37.38
N GLY A 222 17.77 56.86 38.10
CA GLY A 222 17.62 58.28 37.73
C GLY A 222 16.89 58.68 36.44
N GLY A 223 15.72 59.31 36.59
CA GLY A 223 15.21 60.21 35.54
C GLY A 223 13.74 60.55 35.60
N TYR A 224 13.35 61.38 36.57
CA TYR A 224 12.07 62.10 36.52
C TYR A 224 12.21 63.23 35.51
N ASP A 225 11.44 63.22 34.41
CA ASP A 225 11.29 64.40 33.55
C ASP A 225 9.80 64.66 33.28
N PRO A 226 9.19 65.64 33.97
CA PRO A 226 7.80 66.01 33.78
C PRO A 226 7.75 67.22 32.85
N LEU A 227 7.25 67.05 31.61
CA LEU A 227 6.69 68.05 30.67
C LEU A 227 7.15 67.73 29.23
N GLY A 228 6.23 67.50 28.30
CA GLY A 228 6.59 67.59 26.89
C GLY A 228 5.61 67.03 25.87
N SER A 229 4.75 67.92 25.37
CA SER A 229 4.03 67.89 24.10
C SER A 229 3.14 66.68 23.75
N VAL A 230 1.85 66.92 23.94
CA VAL A 230 0.80 66.55 22.99
C VAL A 230 1.21 67.03 21.59
N ASP A 231 1.23 66.15 20.60
CA ASP A 231 1.23 66.56 19.19
C ASP A 231 0.13 65.78 18.46
N ASP A 232 -1.01 66.45 18.31
CA ASP A 232 -2.09 66.08 17.42
C ASP A 232 -1.61 66.27 15.98
N SER A 233 -1.54 65.19 15.20
CA SER A 233 -1.47 65.32 13.74
C SER A 233 -2.44 64.36 13.07
N ALA A 234 -3.58 64.95 12.73
CA ALA A 234 -4.55 64.44 11.78
C ALA A 234 -4.08 64.72 10.33
N GLY A 235 -4.21 63.73 9.47
CA GLY A 235 -4.13 63.83 8.00
C GLY A 235 -4.18 62.42 7.43
N GLY A 236 -5.19 61.97 6.69
CA GLY A 236 -5.98 62.68 5.69
C GLY A 236 -5.34 62.45 4.31
N GLY A 237 -5.93 61.59 3.49
CA GLY A 237 -5.44 61.31 2.14
C GLY A 237 -6.12 60.11 1.51
N ASP A 238 -7.31 60.32 0.97
CA ASP A 238 -7.92 59.51 -0.09
C ASP A 238 -7.14 59.73 -1.39
N ASP A 239 -6.83 58.65 -2.11
CA ASP A 239 -6.76 58.56 -3.58
C ASP A 239 -6.75 57.07 -4.00
#